data_AF-Q32ND1-F1
#
_entry.id   AF-Q32ND1-F1
#
_cell.length_a   1.000
_cell.length_b   1.000
_cell.length_c   1.000
_cell.angle_alpha   90.00
_cell.angle_beta   90.00
_cell.angle_gamma   90.00
#
_symmetry.space_group_name_H-M   'P 1'
#
loop_
_entity.id
_entity.type
_entity.pdbx_description
1 polymer ?
#
loop_
_entity_poly.entity_id
_entity_poly.type
_entity_poly.pdbx_seq_one_letter_code
_entity_poly.pdbx_strand_id
1 'polypeptide(L)'
;MPLLHRKPFVRQKPPADLRPDEEVFYCKVTNEIFRHYDDFFERTILCNSLVWSCAVTGRPGLTYQEALESEKKARQNLQSFPEPLIIPVLYLTSLTHRSRLHEICDDIFAYVKDRYFVEETVEVIRNNGARLQCRILEVLPPSHQNGFANGHVNSVDGETIIISDSDDSETQSCSFQNGKKKDAIDPLLFKYKVQPTKKELHESAIVKATQISRRKHLFSRDKLKLFLKQHCEPQDGVIKIKASSLSTYKIAEQDFSYFFPDDPPTFIFSPANRRRGRPPKRIHISQEDNVANKQTLASYRSKATKERDKLLKQEEMKSLAFEKAKLKREKADALEAKKKEKEDKEKKREELKKIVEEERLKKKKKK
;
A
#
# COMPACT_ATOMS: atom_id res chain seq x y z
N MET A 1 22.29 -2.32 -1.67
CA MET A 1 23.31 -1.26 -1.76
C MET A 1 22.65 -0.09 -2.47
N PRO A 2 22.83 1.15 -1.97
CA PRO A 2 22.23 2.33 -2.56
C PRO A 2 22.51 2.44 -4.05
N LEU A 3 21.55 3.01 -4.77
CA LEU A 3 21.67 3.25 -6.21
C LEU A 3 22.15 4.67 -6.43
N LEU A 4 23.24 4.83 -7.18
CA LEU A 4 23.75 6.12 -7.63
C LEU A 4 23.07 6.48 -8.94
N HIS A 5 22.36 7.63 -9.00
CA HIS A 5 21.58 8.00 -10.18
C HIS A 5 20.64 6.89 -10.68
N ARG A 6 20.05 6.13 -9.75
CA ARG A 6 19.18 4.95 -9.99
C ARG A 6 19.87 3.76 -10.67
N LYS A 7 21.20 3.74 -10.72
CA LYS A 7 21.99 2.61 -11.20
C LYS A 7 22.68 1.91 -10.03
N PRO A 8 22.94 0.59 -10.14
CA PRO A 8 23.77 -0.11 -9.17
C PRO A 8 25.11 0.62 -9.02
N PHE A 9 25.40 1.03 -7.80
CA PHE A 9 26.73 1.50 -7.45
C PHE A 9 27.65 0.30 -7.26
N VAL A 10 28.95 0.46 -7.47
CA VAL A 10 29.96 -0.55 -7.15
C VAL A 10 31.07 0.17 -6.42
N ARG A 11 31.42 -0.35 -5.23
CA ARG A 11 32.52 0.19 -4.44
C ARG A 11 33.84 -0.23 -5.07
N GLN A 12 34.84 0.64 -4.98
CA GLN A 12 36.21 0.32 -5.30
C GLN A 12 36.72 -0.73 -4.31
N LYS A 13 37.42 -1.73 -4.84
CA LYS A 13 38.11 -2.70 -4.00
C LYS A 13 39.38 -2.04 -3.44
N PRO A 14 39.84 -2.46 -2.25
CA PRO A 14 41.15 -2.08 -1.77
C PRO A 14 42.24 -2.39 -2.82
N PRO A 15 43.26 -1.52 -2.98
CA PRO A 15 44.41 -1.82 -3.83
C PRO A 15 45.03 -3.18 -3.43
N ALA A 16 45.32 -4.03 -4.42
CA ALA A 16 45.82 -5.38 -4.16
C ALA A 16 47.25 -5.40 -3.57
N ASP A 17 48.00 -4.34 -3.82
CA ASP A 17 49.37 -4.09 -3.39
C ASP A 17 49.45 -3.26 -2.10
N LEU A 18 48.32 -3.06 -1.40
CA LEU A 18 48.26 -2.29 -0.17
C LEU A 18 49.07 -2.96 0.94
N ARG A 19 50.07 -2.25 1.48
CA ARG A 19 50.86 -2.79 2.60
C ARG A 19 50.13 -2.59 3.94
N PRO A 20 50.32 -3.48 4.94
CA PRO A 20 49.64 -3.38 6.24
C PRO A 20 49.97 -2.09 7.02
N ASP A 21 51.14 -1.52 6.77
CA ASP A 21 51.70 -0.32 7.41
C ASP A 21 51.51 0.96 6.57
N GLU A 22 50.84 0.88 5.42
CA GLU A 22 50.65 2.02 4.51
C GLU A 22 49.62 3.02 5.05
N GLU A 23 50.00 4.30 5.12
CA GLU A 23 49.07 5.38 5.45
C GLU A 23 48.12 5.66 4.28
N VAL A 24 46.81 5.62 4.55
CA VAL A 24 45.76 5.75 3.54
C VAL A 24 44.59 6.56 4.06
N PHE A 25 43.80 7.11 3.13
CA PHE A 25 42.55 7.77 3.43
C PHE A 25 41.39 6.76 3.44
N TYR A 26 40.71 6.65 4.59
CA TYR A 26 39.61 5.69 4.77
C TYR A 26 38.24 6.38 4.79
N CYS A 27 37.39 6.04 3.81
CA CYS A 27 36.00 6.48 3.80
C CYS A 27 35.14 5.55 4.66
N LYS A 28 34.89 5.96 5.91
CA LYS A 28 34.09 5.19 6.90
C LYS A 28 32.67 4.84 6.44
N VAL A 29 32.10 5.63 5.54
CA VAL A 29 30.70 5.48 5.12
C VAL A 29 30.56 4.36 4.08
N THR A 30 31.49 4.29 3.13
CA THR A 30 31.50 3.25 2.09
C THR A 30 32.43 2.08 2.40
N ASN A 31 33.26 2.19 3.44
CA ASN A 31 34.36 1.29 3.76
C ASN A 31 35.36 1.14 2.60
N GLU A 32 35.69 2.25 1.94
CA GLU A 32 36.65 2.29 0.84
C GLU A 32 37.96 2.94 1.29
N ILE A 33 39.05 2.55 0.64
CA ILE A 33 40.41 3.00 0.92
C ILE A 33 40.95 3.72 -0.31
N PHE A 34 41.58 4.87 -0.09
CA PHE A 34 42.17 5.72 -1.13
C PHE A 34 43.60 6.09 -0.77
N ARG A 35 44.51 6.05 -1.74
CA ARG A 35 45.90 6.53 -1.57
C ARG A 35 45.99 8.05 -1.71
N HIS A 36 45.19 8.63 -2.59
CA HIS A 36 45.21 10.06 -2.86
C HIS A 36 44.06 10.77 -2.14
N TYR A 37 44.37 11.97 -1.63
CA TYR A 37 43.41 12.81 -0.94
C TYR A 37 42.27 13.24 -1.85
N ASP A 38 42.56 13.58 -3.12
CA ASP A 38 41.56 14.06 -4.07
C ASP A 38 40.47 13.00 -4.33
N ASP A 39 40.87 11.73 -4.53
CA ASP A 39 39.92 10.62 -4.70
C ASP A 39 39.02 10.42 -3.46
N PHE A 40 39.60 10.51 -2.27
CA PHE A 40 38.88 10.44 -1.01
C PHE A 40 37.91 11.63 -0.84
N PHE A 41 38.34 12.82 -1.22
CA PHE A 41 37.56 14.05 -1.12
C PHE A 41 36.38 14.02 -2.09
N GLU A 42 36.59 13.62 -3.35
CA GLU A 42 35.54 13.40 -4.34
C GLU A 42 34.53 12.36 -3.85
N ARG A 43 35.02 11.24 -3.28
CA ARG A 43 34.15 10.21 -2.70
C ARG A 43 33.28 10.77 -1.58
N THR A 44 33.86 11.59 -0.72
CA THR A 44 33.17 12.20 0.41
C THR A 44 32.08 13.17 -0.08
N ILE A 45 32.37 14.01 -1.08
CA ILE A 45 31.39 14.89 -1.71
C ILE A 45 30.25 14.07 -2.33
N LEU A 46 30.59 13.00 -3.07
CA LEU A 46 29.60 12.13 -3.71
C LEU A 46 28.67 11.48 -2.68
N CYS A 47 29.21 10.97 -1.57
CA CYS A 47 28.42 10.33 -0.52
C CYS A 47 27.44 11.30 0.16
N ASN A 48 27.83 12.57 0.29
CA ASN A 48 27.02 13.63 0.90
C ASN A 48 26.06 14.32 -0.10
N SER A 49 26.19 14.04 -1.39
CA SER A 49 25.32 14.58 -2.44
C SER A 49 23.96 13.86 -2.46
N LEU A 50 22.88 14.59 -2.78
CA LEU A 50 21.50 14.05 -2.86
C LEU A 50 21.21 13.29 -4.18
N VAL A 51 22.20 12.55 -4.68
CA VAL A 51 22.13 11.80 -5.95
C VAL A 51 21.82 10.31 -5.75
N TRP A 52 21.71 9.88 -4.49
CA TRP A 52 21.43 8.50 -4.14
C TRP A 52 19.94 8.21 -4.07
N SER A 53 19.64 6.93 -4.25
CA SER A 53 18.31 6.40 -4.07
C SER A 53 18.35 5.06 -3.36
N CYS A 54 17.36 4.81 -2.51
CA CYS A 54 17.23 3.54 -1.80
C CYS A 54 16.86 2.43 -2.80
N ALA A 55 17.64 1.35 -2.89
CA ALA A 55 17.35 0.26 -3.83
C ALA A 55 16.02 -0.44 -3.49
N VAL A 56 15.70 -0.55 -2.20
CA VAL A 56 14.49 -1.24 -1.72
C VAL A 56 13.26 -0.37 -1.95
N THR A 57 13.19 0.83 -1.38
CA THR A 57 12.00 1.70 -1.48
C THR A 57 11.92 2.44 -2.82
N GLY A 58 13.06 2.70 -3.47
CA GLY A 58 13.15 3.53 -4.68
C GLY A 58 13.09 5.03 -4.40
N ARG A 59 13.07 5.44 -3.12
CA ARG A 59 13.07 6.85 -2.73
C ARG A 59 14.34 7.54 -3.25
N PRO A 60 14.22 8.57 -4.10
CA PRO A 60 15.36 9.33 -4.62
C PRO A 60 15.71 10.50 -3.71
N GLY A 61 16.80 11.19 -4.04
CA GLY A 61 17.18 12.45 -3.39
C GLY A 61 17.71 12.23 -1.98
N LEU A 62 18.47 11.15 -1.79
CA LEU A 62 19.07 10.78 -0.51
C LEU A 62 20.58 10.96 -0.60
N THR A 63 21.22 11.16 0.56
CA THR A 63 22.65 10.88 0.70
C THR A 63 22.90 9.38 0.73
N TYR A 64 24.15 8.95 0.63
CA TYR A 64 24.51 7.54 0.69
C TYR A 64 24.07 6.90 2.02
N GLN A 65 24.32 7.59 3.14
CA GLN A 65 23.99 7.12 4.48
C GLN A 65 22.47 7.03 4.68
N GLU A 66 21.72 8.06 4.27
CA GLU A 66 20.26 8.05 4.32
C GLU A 66 19.64 6.93 3.47
N ALA A 67 20.24 6.64 2.31
CA ALA A 67 19.82 5.53 1.47
C ALA A 67 20.06 4.19 2.17
N LEU A 68 21.21 3.99 2.83
CA LEU A 68 21.48 2.78 3.62
C LEU A 68 20.48 2.60 4.77
N GLU A 69 20.21 3.67 5.52
CA GLU A 69 19.23 3.64 6.62
C GLU A 69 17.83 3.36 6.10
N SER A 70 17.44 3.98 4.98
CA SER A 70 16.18 3.71 4.30
C SER A 70 16.07 2.25 3.86
N GLU A 71 17.13 1.67 3.30
CA GLU A 71 17.17 0.26 2.92
C GLU A 71 17.05 -0.65 4.14
N LYS A 72 17.79 -0.37 5.22
CA LYS A 72 17.75 -1.14 6.47
C LYS A 72 16.33 -1.13 7.06
N LYS A 73 15.72 0.04 7.18
CA LYS A 73 14.35 0.20 7.67
C LYS A 73 13.34 -0.54 6.78
N ALA A 74 13.50 -0.46 5.45
CA ALA A 74 12.62 -1.15 4.51
C ALA A 74 12.72 -2.68 4.63
N ARG A 75 13.94 -3.23 4.78
CA ARG A 75 14.14 -4.68 4.99
C ARG A 75 13.53 -5.16 6.31
N GLN A 76 13.72 -4.42 7.40
CA GLN A 76 13.08 -4.74 8.68
C GLN A 76 11.56 -4.71 8.57
N ASN A 77 11.01 -3.73 7.83
CA ASN A 77 9.58 -3.62 7.61
C ASN A 77 9.03 -4.84 6.84
N LEU A 78 9.75 -5.29 5.82
CA LEU A 78 9.43 -6.48 5.02
C LEU A 78 9.54 -7.79 5.82
N GLN A 79 10.54 -7.93 6.68
CA GLN A 79 10.69 -9.11 7.57
C GLN A 79 9.50 -9.28 8.51
N SER A 80 8.85 -8.17 8.89
CA SER A 80 7.65 -8.17 9.75
C SER A 80 6.33 -8.23 8.97
N PHE A 81 6.36 -8.60 7.69
CA PHE A 81 5.15 -8.78 6.90
C PHE A 81 4.43 -10.07 7.36
N PRO A 82 3.11 -10.03 7.62
CA PRO A 82 2.39 -11.19 8.13
C PRO A 82 2.35 -12.33 7.11
N GLU A 83 2.95 -13.47 7.46
CA GLU A 83 3.04 -14.67 6.62
C GLU A 83 1.67 -15.14 6.09
N PRO A 84 0.58 -15.18 6.89
CA PRO A 84 -0.74 -15.59 6.40
C PRO A 84 -1.32 -14.71 5.29
N LEU A 85 -0.81 -13.48 5.12
CA LEU A 85 -1.26 -12.58 4.06
C LEU A 85 -0.42 -12.67 2.79
N ILE A 86 0.72 -13.37 2.78
CA ILE A 86 1.61 -13.43 1.62
C ILE A 86 0.88 -14.03 0.42
N ILE A 87 0.33 -15.23 0.57
CA ILE A 87 -0.34 -15.94 -0.51
C ILE A 87 -1.63 -15.22 -0.94
N PRO A 88 -2.55 -14.83 -0.03
CA PRO A 88 -3.75 -14.08 -0.42
C PRO A 88 -3.43 -12.77 -1.16
N VAL A 89 -2.43 -12.00 -0.70
CA VAL A 89 -2.05 -10.74 -1.37
C VAL A 89 -1.49 -11.01 -2.77
N LEU A 90 -0.64 -12.02 -2.93
CA LEU A 90 -0.10 -12.37 -4.24
C LEU A 90 -1.21 -12.86 -5.17
N TYR A 91 -2.09 -13.75 -4.70
CA TYR A 91 -3.23 -14.23 -5.48
C TYR A 91 -4.14 -13.07 -5.91
N LEU A 92 -4.52 -12.18 -4.99
CA LEU A 92 -5.28 -10.97 -5.33
C LEU A 92 -4.56 -10.10 -6.37
N THR A 93 -3.23 -9.99 -6.28
CA THR A 93 -2.43 -9.26 -7.26
C THR A 93 -2.58 -9.85 -8.67
N SER A 94 -2.63 -11.18 -8.81
CA SER A 94 -2.83 -11.81 -10.13
C SER A 94 -4.19 -11.54 -10.75
N LEU A 95 -5.19 -11.14 -9.95
CA LEU A 95 -6.51 -10.73 -10.43
C LEU A 95 -6.57 -9.25 -10.84
N THR A 96 -5.54 -8.46 -10.54
CA THR A 96 -5.50 -7.03 -10.89
C THR A 96 -4.89 -6.80 -12.26
N HIS A 97 -5.39 -5.78 -12.95
CA HIS A 97 -4.85 -5.33 -14.23
C HIS A 97 -4.54 -3.83 -14.19
N ARG A 98 -3.55 -3.44 -13.39
CA ARG A 98 -3.12 -2.03 -13.26
C ARG A 98 -1.71 -1.82 -13.80
N SER A 99 -1.47 -0.62 -14.31
CA SER A 99 -0.17 -0.21 -14.86
C SER A 99 0.78 0.35 -13.81
N ARG A 100 0.27 0.72 -12.63
CA ARG A 100 1.05 1.40 -11.58
C ARG A 100 0.93 0.69 -10.24
N LEU A 101 2.07 0.60 -9.54
CA LEU A 101 2.16 -0.18 -8.30
C LEU A 101 1.25 0.36 -7.19
N HIS A 102 1.03 1.68 -7.16
CA HIS A 102 0.16 2.28 -6.15
C HIS A 102 -1.32 1.93 -6.37
N GLU A 103 -1.76 1.75 -7.62
CA GLU A 103 -3.14 1.38 -7.93
C GLU A 103 -3.44 -0.04 -7.42
N ILE A 104 -2.53 -0.99 -7.70
CA ILE A 104 -2.61 -2.37 -7.14
C ILE A 104 -2.58 -2.34 -5.62
N CYS A 105 -1.66 -1.56 -5.05
CA CYS A 105 -1.54 -1.43 -3.60
C CYS A 105 -2.84 -0.92 -2.98
N ASP A 106 -3.52 0.04 -3.60
CA ASP A 106 -4.77 0.59 -3.09
C ASP A 106 -5.93 -0.41 -3.23
N ASP A 107 -6.04 -1.10 -4.37
CA ASP A 107 -7.04 -2.14 -4.63
C ASP A 107 -6.93 -3.27 -3.58
N ILE A 108 -5.73 -3.83 -3.43
CA ILE A 108 -5.49 -4.94 -2.49
C ILE A 108 -5.66 -4.47 -1.06
N PHE A 109 -5.16 -3.29 -0.70
CA PHE A 109 -5.33 -2.76 0.66
C PHE A 109 -6.81 -2.57 0.99
N ALA A 110 -7.61 -2.04 0.05
CA ALA A 110 -9.05 -1.86 0.24
C ALA A 110 -9.78 -3.20 0.44
N TYR A 111 -9.36 -4.27 -0.23
CA TYR A 111 -9.93 -5.59 -0.08
C TYR A 111 -9.56 -6.26 1.26
N VAL A 112 -8.25 -6.25 1.58
CA VAL A 112 -7.66 -6.97 2.72
C VAL A 112 -7.96 -6.28 4.05
N LYS A 113 -8.07 -4.93 4.09
CA LYS A 113 -8.19 -4.18 5.37
C LYS A 113 -9.34 -4.64 6.27
N ASP A 114 -10.46 -5.06 5.68
CA ASP A 114 -11.70 -5.41 6.39
C ASP A 114 -12.00 -6.92 6.39
N ARG A 115 -11.14 -7.73 5.76
CA ARG A 115 -11.26 -9.20 5.69
C ARG A 115 -10.11 -9.83 6.43
N TYR A 116 -10.37 -10.90 7.18
CA TYR A 116 -9.32 -11.61 7.91
C TYR A 116 -9.11 -13.01 7.35
N PHE A 117 -7.87 -13.48 7.37
CA PHE A 117 -7.49 -14.71 6.66
C PHE A 117 -7.15 -15.84 7.63
N VAL A 118 -7.29 -17.08 7.17
CA VAL A 118 -6.93 -18.27 7.95
C VAL A 118 -5.46 -18.21 8.35
N GLU A 119 -5.15 -18.67 9.56
CA GLU A 119 -3.87 -18.56 10.26
C GLU A 119 -3.41 -17.15 10.65
N GLU A 120 -4.18 -16.11 10.31
CA GLU A 120 -3.88 -14.75 10.73
C GLU A 120 -4.04 -14.57 12.25
N THR A 121 -3.09 -13.84 12.85
CA THR A 121 -3.13 -13.49 14.27
C THR A 121 -3.76 -12.11 14.48
N VAL A 122 -4.85 -12.07 15.24
CA VAL A 122 -5.72 -10.91 15.43
C VAL A 122 -6.03 -10.64 16.90
N GLU A 123 -6.50 -9.45 17.21
CA GLU A 123 -7.02 -9.08 18.54
C GLU A 123 -8.55 -9.17 18.53
N VAL A 124 -9.10 -9.97 19.44
CA VAL A 124 -10.53 -10.19 19.61
C VAL A 124 -10.99 -9.53 20.90
N ILE A 125 -12.05 -8.72 20.81
CA ILE A 125 -12.71 -8.10 21.96
C ILE A 125 -13.81 -9.04 22.46
N ARG A 126 -13.67 -9.54 23.69
CA ARG A 126 -14.69 -10.34 24.37
C ARG A 126 -15.83 -9.47 24.88
N ASN A 127 -16.96 -10.09 25.23
CA ASN A 127 -18.14 -9.39 25.76
C ASN A 127 -17.87 -8.60 27.05
N ASN A 128 -16.87 -9.01 27.83
CA ASN A 128 -16.41 -8.31 29.03
C ASN A 128 -15.44 -7.14 28.74
N GLY A 129 -15.23 -6.78 27.46
CA GLY A 129 -14.31 -5.73 27.03
C GLY A 129 -12.83 -6.13 27.00
N ALA A 130 -12.47 -7.33 27.46
CA ALA A 130 -11.09 -7.79 27.44
C ALA A 130 -10.62 -8.10 26.01
N ARG A 131 -9.37 -7.75 25.71
CA ARG A 131 -8.73 -8.04 24.41
C ARG A 131 -7.88 -9.30 24.51
N LEU A 132 -8.07 -10.21 23.57
CA LEU A 132 -7.34 -11.47 23.50
C LEU A 132 -6.71 -11.64 22.13
N GLN A 133 -5.45 -12.05 22.12
CA GLN A 133 -4.77 -12.44 20.89
C GLN A 133 -5.24 -13.84 20.48
N CYS A 134 -5.78 -13.95 19.28
CA CYS A 134 -6.30 -15.19 18.72
C CYS A 134 -5.74 -15.42 17.31
N ARG A 135 -5.69 -16.68 16.89
CA ARG A 135 -5.41 -17.12 15.52
C ARG A 135 -6.73 -17.49 14.85
N ILE A 136 -6.90 -17.10 13.58
CA ILE A 136 -8.08 -17.47 12.80
C ILE A 136 -7.91 -18.89 12.29
N LEU A 137 -8.85 -19.77 12.62
CA LEU A 137 -8.86 -21.14 12.13
C LEU A 137 -9.70 -21.29 10.87
N GLU A 138 -10.82 -20.56 10.80
CA GLU A 138 -11.79 -20.71 9.73
C GLU A 138 -12.57 -19.41 9.54
N VAL A 139 -12.90 -19.11 8.29
CA VAL A 139 -13.81 -18.02 7.92
C VAL A 139 -15.13 -18.66 7.56
N LEU A 140 -16.22 -18.19 8.17
CA LEU A 140 -17.56 -18.72 7.98
C LEU A 140 -18.39 -17.72 7.16
N PRO A 141 -18.88 -18.11 5.97
CA PRO A 141 -19.70 -17.24 5.15
C PRO A 141 -21.03 -16.92 5.86
N PRO A 142 -21.68 -15.80 5.50
CA PRO A 142 -23.01 -15.50 6.01
C PRO A 142 -23.97 -16.60 5.62
N SER A 143 -24.78 -17.08 6.56
CA SER A 143 -25.86 -18.02 6.24
C SER A 143 -26.78 -17.36 5.21
N HIS A 144 -26.91 -17.95 4.01
CA HIS A 144 -27.84 -17.47 3.00
C HIS A 144 -29.26 -17.49 3.56
N GLN A 145 -29.78 -16.34 4.02
CA GLN A 145 -31.22 -16.15 4.11
C GLN A 145 -31.73 -15.93 2.69
N ASN A 146 -31.82 -17.01 1.92
CA ASN A 146 -32.69 -17.01 0.75
C ASN A 146 -34.12 -16.90 1.27
N GLY A 147 -34.78 -15.78 0.95
CA GLY A 147 -36.19 -15.59 1.22
C GLY A 147 -37.08 -16.55 0.44
N PHE A 148 -38.23 -16.84 1.05
CA PHE A 148 -39.37 -17.66 0.61
C PHE A 148 -39.27 -19.18 0.80
N ALA A 149 -39.66 -19.62 2.00
CA ALA A 149 -40.89 -20.40 2.14
C ALA A 149 -41.44 -20.25 3.56
N ASN A 150 -42.65 -19.68 3.67
CA ASN A 150 -43.52 -19.89 4.81
C ASN A 150 -43.77 -21.40 4.93
N GLY A 151 -43.06 -22.06 5.83
CA GLY A 151 -43.35 -23.42 6.28
C GLY A 151 -43.82 -23.37 7.71
N HIS A 152 -45.06 -22.93 7.92
CA HIS A 152 -45.77 -23.11 9.18
C HIS A 152 -45.93 -24.62 9.40
N VAL A 153 -45.08 -25.25 10.21
CA VAL A 153 -45.30 -26.64 10.62
C VAL A 153 -46.29 -26.62 11.78
N ASN A 154 -47.58 -26.55 11.45
CA ASN A 154 -48.58 -27.16 12.29
C ASN A 154 -48.81 -28.55 11.73
N SER A 155 -48.48 -29.53 12.55
CA SER A 155 -48.73 -30.95 12.32
C SER A 155 -50.23 -31.25 12.42
N VAL A 156 -50.64 -32.28 11.67
CA VAL A 156 -51.83 -33.14 11.82
C VAL A 156 -52.96 -32.97 10.77
N ASP A 157 -53.12 -34.08 10.04
CA ASP A 157 -54.27 -34.65 9.31
C ASP A 157 -54.76 -34.05 7.99
N GLY A 158 -54.71 -34.87 6.93
CA GLY A 158 -55.44 -34.63 5.69
C GLY A 158 -54.83 -35.28 4.45
N GLU A 159 -55.10 -36.56 4.29
CA GLU A 159 -54.94 -37.40 3.10
C GLU A 159 -55.34 -36.70 1.78
N THR A 160 -54.44 -36.61 0.79
CA THR A 160 -54.80 -36.57 -0.64
C THR A 160 -53.61 -37.05 -1.48
N ILE A 161 -53.78 -38.24 -2.05
CA ILE A 161 -52.94 -38.81 -3.09
C ILE A 161 -53.39 -38.20 -4.42
N ILE A 162 -52.49 -37.53 -5.15
CA ILE A 162 -52.65 -37.31 -6.60
C ILE A 162 -51.39 -37.86 -7.26
N ILE A 163 -51.51 -39.06 -7.83
CA ILE A 163 -50.58 -39.65 -8.77
C ILE A 163 -51.21 -39.48 -10.16
N SER A 164 -50.46 -38.94 -11.11
CA SER A 164 -50.38 -39.37 -12.53
C SER A 164 -49.44 -38.39 -13.24
N ASP A 165 -48.22 -38.78 -13.56
CA ASP A 165 -47.80 -39.64 -14.70
C ASP A 165 -47.54 -38.78 -15.95
N SER A 166 -46.27 -38.47 -16.19
CA SER A 166 -45.74 -38.17 -17.52
C SER A 166 -44.22 -38.30 -17.48
N ASP A 167 -43.77 -39.45 -17.97
CA ASP A 167 -42.41 -39.76 -18.37
C ASP A 167 -42.01 -38.88 -19.57
N ASP A 168 -40.96 -38.07 -19.42
CA ASP A 168 -40.09 -37.71 -20.54
C ASP A 168 -38.68 -37.43 -20.04
N SER A 169 -37.71 -38.09 -20.66
CA SER A 169 -36.30 -38.06 -20.30
C SER A 169 -35.62 -36.87 -20.96
N GLU A 170 -35.28 -35.84 -20.19
CA GLU A 170 -34.38 -34.77 -20.63
C GLU A 170 -33.26 -34.58 -19.60
N THR A 171 -32.10 -35.17 -19.90
CA THR A 171 -30.80 -34.72 -19.39
C THR A 171 -30.57 -33.28 -19.81
N GLN A 172 -30.98 -32.32 -18.98
CA GLN A 172 -30.58 -30.93 -19.13
C GLN A 172 -29.50 -30.59 -18.11
N SER A 173 -28.28 -30.63 -18.62
CA SER A 173 -27.24 -29.69 -18.27
C SER A 173 -27.86 -28.33 -17.93
N CYS A 174 -27.75 -27.90 -16.67
CA CYS A 174 -28.02 -26.52 -16.32
C CYS A 174 -26.92 -25.66 -16.93
N SER A 175 -27.21 -25.26 -18.17
CA SER A 175 -26.58 -24.25 -18.97
C SER A 175 -26.21 -23.03 -18.13
N PHE A 176 -24.94 -22.64 -18.25
CA PHE A 176 -24.44 -21.31 -18.03
C PHE A 176 -25.42 -20.27 -18.62
N GLN A 177 -26.16 -19.60 -17.75
CA GLN A 177 -26.99 -18.46 -18.09
C GLN A 177 -26.60 -17.29 -17.18
N ASN A 178 -25.85 -16.37 -17.78
CA ASN A 178 -25.85 -14.94 -17.51
C ASN A 178 -25.67 -14.45 -16.06
N GLY A 179 -24.42 -14.09 -15.75
CA GLY A 179 -24.06 -12.67 -15.62
C GLY A 179 -24.73 -11.83 -14.53
N LYS A 180 -25.35 -12.42 -13.50
CA LYS A 180 -25.62 -11.68 -12.27
C LYS A 180 -24.29 -11.48 -11.57
N LYS A 181 -23.72 -10.27 -11.67
CA LYS A 181 -22.68 -9.81 -10.75
C LYS A 181 -23.26 -10.03 -9.35
N LYS A 182 -22.87 -11.11 -8.66
CA LYS A 182 -23.12 -11.21 -7.23
C LYS A 182 -22.38 -10.03 -6.63
N ASP A 183 -23.12 -9.09 -6.06
CA ASP A 183 -22.51 -7.97 -5.37
C ASP A 183 -21.58 -8.53 -4.28
N ALA A 184 -20.38 -7.95 -4.17
CA ALA A 184 -19.39 -8.39 -3.21
C ALA A 184 -20.03 -8.42 -1.80
N ILE A 185 -19.94 -9.57 -1.13
CA ILE A 185 -20.53 -9.74 0.19
C ILE A 185 -19.84 -8.76 1.17
N ASP A 186 -20.65 -8.07 1.98
CA ASP A 186 -20.15 -7.16 3.00
C ASP A 186 -19.23 -7.93 3.98
N PRO A 187 -17.94 -7.53 4.13
CA PRO A 187 -17.00 -8.16 5.04
C PRO A 187 -17.50 -8.31 6.48
N LEU A 188 -18.41 -7.43 6.92
CA LEU A 188 -18.96 -7.45 8.27
C LEU A 188 -19.94 -8.60 8.54
N LEU A 189 -20.47 -9.23 7.48
CA LEU A 189 -21.41 -10.35 7.60
C LEU A 189 -20.71 -11.68 7.90
N PHE A 190 -19.41 -11.76 7.67
CA PHE A 190 -18.62 -12.96 7.95
C PHE A 190 -18.44 -13.19 9.45
N LYS A 191 -18.46 -14.46 9.84
CA LYS A 191 -18.08 -14.92 11.19
C LYS A 191 -16.74 -15.64 11.09
N TYR A 192 -16.02 -15.70 12.21
CA TYR A 192 -14.68 -16.28 12.24
C TYR A 192 -14.58 -17.24 13.42
N LYS A 193 -14.07 -18.44 13.15
CA LYS A 193 -13.65 -19.37 14.19
C LYS A 193 -12.24 -19.00 14.61
N VAL A 194 -12.06 -18.65 15.87
CA VAL A 194 -10.78 -18.16 16.40
C VAL A 194 -10.31 -19.02 17.57
N GLN A 195 -9.00 -19.18 17.69
CA GLN A 195 -8.36 -19.89 18.80
C GLN A 195 -7.42 -18.95 19.55
N PRO A 196 -7.53 -18.83 20.89
CA PRO A 196 -6.59 -18.04 21.67
C PRO A 196 -5.15 -18.55 21.53
N THR A 197 -4.19 -17.65 21.40
CA THR A 197 -2.77 -18.03 21.29
C THR A 197 -2.17 -18.42 22.65
N LYS A 198 -2.81 -18.04 23.77
CA LYS A 198 -2.35 -18.37 25.12
C LYS A 198 -2.80 -19.79 25.49
N LYS A 199 -1.84 -20.65 25.86
CA LYS A 199 -2.00 -22.08 26.14
C LYS A 199 -3.03 -22.43 27.24
N GLU A 200 -3.45 -21.49 28.05
CA GLU A 200 -4.45 -21.72 29.12
C GLU A 200 -5.89 -21.76 28.59
N LEU A 201 -6.14 -21.35 27.34
CA LEU A 201 -7.47 -21.26 26.74
C LEU A 201 -7.44 -21.90 25.34
N HIS A 202 -7.55 -23.22 25.26
CA HIS A 202 -7.55 -23.93 23.96
C HIS A 202 -8.90 -23.94 23.25
N GLU A 203 -9.97 -23.52 23.92
CA GLU A 203 -11.31 -23.57 23.35
C GLU A 203 -11.47 -22.54 22.24
N SER A 204 -11.83 -23.02 21.05
CA SER A 204 -12.13 -22.16 19.91
C SER A 204 -13.48 -21.48 20.10
N ALA A 205 -13.60 -20.23 19.68
CA ALA A 205 -14.85 -19.48 19.73
C ALA A 205 -15.23 -18.94 18.35
N ILE A 206 -16.52 -18.75 18.11
CA ILE A 206 -17.01 -18.07 16.91
C ILE A 206 -17.28 -16.61 17.26
N VAL A 207 -16.70 -15.70 16.50
CA VAL A 207 -16.82 -14.25 16.71
C VAL A 207 -17.24 -13.52 15.43
N LYS A 208 -17.83 -12.34 15.59
CA LYS A 208 -18.22 -11.46 14.47
C LYS A 208 -17.02 -10.65 14.00
N ALA A 209 -17.01 -10.25 12.72
CA ALA A 209 -15.98 -9.35 12.17
C ALA A 209 -15.74 -8.08 13.02
N THR A 210 -16.81 -7.51 13.60
CA THR A 210 -16.75 -6.30 14.44
C THR A 210 -16.01 -6.48 15.77
N GLN A 211 -15.83 -7.72 16.23
CA GLN A 211 -15.09 -8.05 17.45
C GLN A 211 -13.60 -8.25 17.17
N ILE A 212 -13.20 -8.33 15.90
CA ILE A 212 -11.83 -8.59 15.48
C ILE A 212 -11.17 -7.29 15.06
N SER A 213 -9.89 -7.14 15.36
CA SER A 213 -9.05 -6.07 14.84
C SER A 213 -7.62 -6.55 14.61
N ARG A 214 -6.95 -6.02 13.59
CA ARG A 214 -5.51 -6.23 13.40
C ARG A 214 -4.72 -5.37 14.39
N ARG A 215 -3.58 -5.90 14.83
CA ARG A 215 -2.58 -5.08 15.53
C ARG A 215 -2.17 -3.88 14.68
N LYS A 216 -2.05 -2.72 15.31
CA LYS A 216 -1.60 -1.50 14.64
C LYS A 216 -0.25 -1.76 13.98
N HIS A 217 -0.09 -1.24 12.75
CA HIS A 217 1.14 -1.35 11.95
C HIS A 217 1.52 -2.75 11.46
N LEU A 218 0.72 -3.80 11.72
CA LEU A 218 0.99 -5.15 11.20
C LEU A 218 0.87 -5.16 9.67
N PHE A 219 -0.25 -4.65 9.15
CA PHE A 219 -0.53 -4.51 7.73
C PHE A 219 -0.81 -3.03 7.40
N SER A 220 0.11 -2.39 6.69
CA SER A 220 0.01 -0.97 6.29
C SER A 220 0.22 -0.83 4.79
N ARG A 221 -0.25 0.27 4.20
CA ARG A 221 -0.01 0.56 2.77
C ARG A 221 1.48 0.57 2.42
N ASP A 222 2.32 1.13 3.28
CA ASP A 222 3.76 1.16 3.04
C ASP A 222 4.38 -0.24 3.06
N LYS A 223 3.96 -1.11 3.99
CA LYS A 223 4.39 -2.52 4.03
C LYS A 223 3.95 -3.27 2.77
N LEU A 224 2.68 -3.17 2.42
CA LEU A 224 2.12 -3.78 1.23
C LEU A 224 2.83 -3.30 -0.04
N LYS A 225 3.06 -2.00 -0.17
CA LYS A 225 3.77 -1.42 -1.31
C LYS A 225 5.20 -1.96 -1.44
N LEU A 226 5.93 -2.09 -0.33
CA LEU A 226 7.27 -2.69 -0.33
C LEU A 226 7.21 -4.16 -0.72
N PHE A 227 6.26 -4.91 -0.17
CA PHE A 227 6.05 -6.32 -0.48
C PHE A 227 5.75 -6.53 -1.97
N LEU A 228 4.79 -5.78 -2.52
CA LEU A 228 4.46 -5.83 -3.95
C LEU A 228 5.66 -5.43 -4.82
N LYS A 229 6.48 -4.45 -4.40
CA LYS A 229 7.70 -4.10 -5.13
C LYS A 229 8.75 -5.21 -5.15
N GLN A 230 8.81 -6.03 -4.11
CA GLN A 230 9.70 -7.18 -4.04
C GLN A 230 9.23 -8.30 -4.98
N HIS A 231 7.92 -8.56 -5.06
CA HIS A 231 7.34 -9.71 -5.75
C HIS A 231 6.75 -9.42 -7.12
N CYS A 232 6.60 -8.17 -7.53
CA CYS A 232 5.99 -7.78 -8.80
C CYS A 232 6.95 -7.01 -9.70
N GLU A 233 6.69 -7.06 -11.00
CA GLU A 233 7.42 -6.34 -12.03
C GLU A 233 6.50 -5.88 -13.17
N PRO A 234 6.81 -4.78 -13.87
CA PRO A 234 6.05 -4.36 -15.03
C PRO A 234 6.32 -5.30 -16.22
N GLN A 235 5.27 -5.90 -16.77
CA GLN A 235 5.28 -6.75 -17.96
C GLN A 235 4.16 -6.30 -18.91
N ASP A 236 4.51 -5.96 -20.16
CA ASP A 236 3.57 -5.50 -21.19
C ASP A 236 2.70 -4.30 -20.77
N GLY A 237 3.23 -3.41 -19.93
CA GLY A 237 2.54 -2.21 -19.43
C GLY A 237 1.55 -2.47 -18.30
N VAL A 238 1.48 -3.70 -17.79
CA VAL A 238 0.72 -4.10 -16.59
C VAL A 238 1.70 -4.63 -15.56
N ILE A 239 1.44 -4.41 -14.27
CA ILE A 239 2.27 -5.01 -13.23
C ILE A 239 1.79 -6.43 -12.98
N LYS A 240 2.70 -7.38 -13.10
CA LYS A 240 2.47 -8.81 -12.87
C LYS A 240 3.40 -9.32 -11.78
N ILE A 241 3.08 -10.48 -11.22
CA ILE A 241 3.92 -11.16 -10.23
C ILE A 241 5.13 -11.75 -10.96
N LYS A 242 6.33 -11.62 -10.36
CA LYS A 242 7.57 -12.20 -10.88
C LYS A 242 7.45 -13.72 -10.98
N ALA A 243 8.02 -14.31 -12.03
CA ALA A 243 8.05 -15.76 -12.20
C ALA A 243 8.66 -16.50 -11.00
N SER A 244 9.72 -15.93 -10.39
CA SER A 244 10.32 -16.47 -9.17
C SER A 244 9.33 -16.55 -8.01
N SER A 245 8.52 -15.51 -7.83
CA SER A 245 7.52 -15.46 -6.75
C SER A 245 6.33 -16.38 -7.03
N LEU A 246 5.91 -16.51 -8.29
CA LEU A 246 4.87 -17.47 -8.69
C LEU A 246 5.29 -18.91 -8.34
N SER A 247 6.54 -19.28 -8.62
CA SER A 247 7.08 -20.60 -8.31
C SER A 247 7.29 -20.81 -6.80
N THR A 248 7.89 -19.85 -6.09
CA THR A 248 8.13 -19.96 -4.65
C THR A 248 6.85 -20.16 -3.84
N TYR A 249 5.76 -19.47 -4.21
CA TYR A 249 4.48 -19.55 -3.48
C TYR A 249 3.42 -20.40 -4.18
N LYS A 250 3.77 -21.06 -5.29
CA LYS A 250 2.88 -21.93 -6.08
C LYS A 250 1.51 -21.30 -6.39
N ILE A 251 1.49 -20.01 -6.73
CA ILE A 251 0.24 -19.23 -6.86
C ILE A 251 -0.71 -19.81 -7.91
N ALA A 252 -0.18 -20.45 -8.96
CA ALA A 252 -0.99 -21.09 -10.00
C ALA A 252 -1.77 -22.33 -9.52
N GLU A 253 -1.32 -22.98 -8.44
CA GLU A 253 -1.97 -24.15 -7.83
C GLU A 253 -2.97 -23.74 -6.73
N GLN A 254 -2.99 -22.46 -6.35
CA GLN A 254 -3.85 -21.97 -5.29
C GLN A 254 -5.24 -21.66 -5.82
N ASP A 255 -6.27 -22.17 -5.14
CA ASP A 255 -7.64 -21.74 -5.32
C ASP A 255 -8.02 -20.68 -4.29
N PHE A 256 -8.84 -19.71 -4.69
CA PHE A 256 -9.29 -18.63 -3.81
C PHE A 256 -10.08 -19.15 -2.59
N SER A 257 -10.81 -20.25 -2.79
CA SER A 257 -11.62 -20.92 -1.77
C SER A 257 -10.82 -21.35 -0.53
N TYR A 258 -9.52 -21.60 -0.67
CA TYR A 258 -8.64 -21.94 0.47
C TYR A 258 -8.37 -20.76 1.40
N PHE A 259 -8.49 -19.52 0.91
CA PHE A 259 -8.18 -18.32 1.69
C PHE A 259 -9.43 -17.64 2.24
N PHE A 260 -10.52 -17.68 1.47
CA PHE A 260 -11.75 -16.99 1.81
C PHE A 260 -12.96 -17.69 1.16
N PRO A 261 -14.04 -17.95 1.91
CA PRO A 261 -15.24 -18.66 1.43
C PRO A 261 -16.18 -17.69 0.68
N ASP A 262 -15.66 -17.00 -0.33
CA ASP A 262 -16.41 -16.09 -1.21
C ASP A 262 -15.87 -16.22 -2.64
N ASP A 263 -16.58 -15.67 -3.61
CA ASP A 263 -16.08 -15.57 -4.98
C ASP A 263 -14.89 -14.57 -5.03
N PRO A 264 -13.86 -14.81 -5.86
CA PRO A 264 -12.73 -13.90 -5.98
C PRO A 264 -13.17 -12.50 -6.43
N PRO A 265 -12.57 -11.42 -5.88
CA PRO A 265 -12.97 -10.07 -6.22
C PRO A 265 -12.70 -9.76 -7.69
N THR A 266 -13.67 -9.12 -8.34
CA THR A 266 -13.50 -8.58 -9.69
C THR A 266 -12.91 -7.17 -9.61
N PHE A 267 -11.62 -7.03 -9.90
CA PHE A 267 -10.99 -5.72 -9.99
C PHE A 267 -11.32 -5.04 -11.32
N ILE A 268 -11.64 -3.75 -11.28
CA ILE A 268 -11.95 -2.98 -12.49
C ILE A 268 -10.70 -2.88 -13.35
N PHE A 269 -10.78 -3.35 -14.58
CA PHE A 269 -9.74 -3.16 -15.58
C PHE A 269 -9.57 -1.67 -15.87
N SER A 270 -8.39 -1.12 -15.61
CA SER A 270 -8.03 0.20 -16.13
C SER A 270 -7.22 0.01 -17.40
N PRO A 271 -7.74 0.38 -18.58
CA PRO A 271 -6.95 0.37 -19.79
C PRO A 271 -5.69 1.20 -19.57
N ALA A 272 -4.53 0.62 -19.92
CA ALA A 272 -3.30 1.39 -19.97
C ALA A 272 -3.56 2.61 -20.86
N ASN A 273 -3.47 3.82 -20.29
CA ASN A 273 -3.56 5.06 -21.05
C ASN A 273 -2.47 5.00 -22.13
N ARG A 274 -2.85 4.56 -23.35
CA ARG A 274 -2.00 4.63 -24.53
C ARG A 274 -1.72 6.11 -24.70
N ARG A 275 -0.55 6.55 -24.23
CA ARG A 275 0.00 7.86 -24.59
C ARG A 275 -0.13 7.92 -26.11
N ARG A 276 -0.84 8.92 -26.64
CA ARG A 276 -0.78 9.30 -28.06
C ARG A 276 0.69 9.58 -28.36
N GLY A 277 1.43 8.54 -28.73
CA GLY A 277 2.79 8.62 -29.21
C GLY A 277 2.76 9.34 -30.53
N ARG A 278 3.49 10.45 -30.62
CA ARG A 278 3.84 11.07 -31.90
C ARG A 278 4.55 10.00 -32.74
N PRO A 279 4.14 9.73 -33.99
CA PRO A 279 4.81 8.71 -34.79
C PRO A 279 6.27 9.12 -35.06
N PRO A 280 7.20 8.16 -35.19
CA PRO A 280 8.59 8.46 -35.49
C PRO A 280 8.70 9.10 -36.88
N LYS A 281 9.48 10.18 -37.00
CA LYS A 281 9.84 10.76 -38.29
C LYS A 281 10.68 9.74 -39.07
N ARG A 282 10.09 9.09 -40.07
CA ARG A 282 10.85 8.47 -41.16
C ARG A 282 11.51 9.58 -41.97
N ILE A 283 12.83 9.49 -42.12
CA ILE A 283 13.60 10.25 -43.09
C ILE A 283 13.18 9.71 -44.47
N HIS A 284 12.73 10.58 -45.37
CA HIS A 284 12.61 10.25 -46.79
C HIS A 284 13.29 11.33 -47.61
N ILE A 285 14.19 10.85 -48.45
CA ILE A 285 14.94 11.56 -49.47
C ILE A 285 13.98 12.11 -50.53
N SER A 286 14.39 13.26 -51.07
CA SER A 286 13.78 14.12 -52.09
C SER A 286 13.16 13.41 -53.30
N GLN A 287 11.98 13.88 -53.71
CA GLN A 287 11.76 14.36 -55.08
C GLN A 287 10.53 15.28 -55.11
N GLU A 288 10.69 16.43 -55.76
CA GLU A 288 9.67 17.46 -55.94
C GLU A 288 8.59 17.02 -56.93
N ASP A 289 7.33 17.37 -56.67
CA ASP A 289 6.55 18.14 -57.64
C ASP A 289 5.27 18.76 -57.04
N ASN A 290 4.95 19.94 -57.56
CA ASN A 290 4.00 20.93 -57.11
C ASN A 290 2.52 20.56 -57.36
N VAL A 291 1.65 20.71 -56.35
CA VAL A 291 0.30 21.32 -56.53
C VAL A 291 -0.05 22.14 -55.28
N ALA A 292 -0.16 23.45 -55.48
CA ALA A 292 -0.52 24.42 -54.45
C ALA A 292 -2.04 24.52 -54.22
N ASN A 293 -2.36 25.03 -53.02
CA ASN A 293 -3.57 25.77 -52.63
C ASN A 293 -4.85 25.00 -52.25
N LYS A 294 -4.89 24.58 -50.97
CA LYS A 294 -6.04 24.80 -50.06
C LYS A 294 -5.70 24.46 -48.61
N GLN A 295 -4.75 25.15 -47.97
CA GLN A 295 -4.46 24.84 -46.54
C GLN A 295 -3.78 25.95 -45.72
N THR A 296 -4.07 27.23 -45.96
CA THR A 296 -3.47 28.34 -45.20
C THR A 296 -4.35 28.94 -44.09
N LEU A 297 -5.63 28.60 -43.96
CA LEU A 297 -6.50 29.18 -42.91
C LEU A 297 -6.61 28.35 -41.62
N ALA A 298 -6.37 27.04 -41.66
CA ALA A 298 -6.55 26.15 -40.50
C ALA A 298 -5.33 26.07 -39.56
N SER A 299 -4.13 26.39 -40.06
CA SER A 299 -2.86 26.23 -39.32
C SER A 299 -2.68 27.28 -38.21
N TYR A 300 -3.12 28.53 -38.44
CA TYR A 300 -2.95 29.63 -37.48
C TYR A 300 -3.85 29.52 -36.24
N ARG A 301 -5.08 29.00 -36.37
CA ARG A 301 -5.99 28.81 -35.23
C ARG A 301 -5.51 27.73 -34.24
N SER A 302 -4.76 26.72 -34.71
CA SER A 302 -4.28 25.61 -33.87
C SER A 302 -3.04 25.94 -33.02
N LYS A 303 -2.25 26.95 -33.41
CA LYS A 303 -1.09 27.42 -32.66
C LYS A 303 -1.49 28.39 -31.54
N ALA A 304 -2.41 29.32 -31.82
CA ALA A 304 -2.92 30.28 -30.83
C ALA A 304 -3.66 29.61 -29.66
N THR A 305 -4.43 28.55 -29.94
CA THR A 305 -5.14 27.76 -28.91
C THR A 305 -4.21 26.96 -28.02
N LYS A 306 -3.11 26.40 -28.57
CA LYS A 306 -2.09 25.68 -27.79
C LYS A 306 -1.23 26.60 -26.90
N GLU A 307 -0.95 27.81 -27.35
CA GLU A 307 -0.24 28.84 -26.57
C GLU A 307 -1.11 29.31 -25.38
N ARG A 308 -2.40 29.56 -25.62
CA ARG A 308 -3.34 30.00 -24.58
C ARG A 308 -3.56 28.92 -23.50
N ASP A 309 -3.63 27.66 -23.90
CA ASP A 309 -3.78 26.52 -22.98
C ASP A 309 -2.51 26.26 -22.14
N LYS A 310 -1.32 26.58 -22.67
CA LYS A 310 -0.07 26.55 -21.90
C LYS A 310 0.02 27.67 -20.87
N LEU A 311 -0.41 28.88 -21.24
CA LEU A 311 -0.42 30.03 -20.32
C LEU A 311 -1.41 29.81 -19.17
N LEU A 312 -2.61 29.30 -19.46
CA LEU A 312 -3.59 28.91 -18.43
C LEU A 312 -3.03 27.87 -17.45
N LYS A 313 -2.37 26.83 -17.95
CA LYS A 313 -1.73 25.81 -17.10
C LYS A 313 -0.57 26.36 -16.26
N GLN A 314 0.16 27.34 -16.79
CA GLN A 314 1.23 28.01 -16.05
C GLN A 314 0.67 28.92 -14.95
N GLU A 315 -0.46 29.58 -15.19
CA GLU A 315 -1.15 30.44 -14.24
C GLU A 315 -1.81 29.63 -13.12
N GLU A 316 -2.45 28.50 -13.44
CA GLU A 316 -2.99 27.54 -12.45
C GLU A 316 -1.88 26.94 -11.57
N MET A 317 -0.73 26.61 -12.14
CA MET A 317 0.40 26.11 -11.35
C MET A 317 0.97 27.17 -10.41
N LYS A 318 0.97 28.45 -10.82
CA LYS A 318 1.41 29.57 -9.97
C LYS A 318 0.40 29.85 -8.86
N SER A 319 -0.90 29.81 -9.12
CA SER A 319 -1.93 30.00 -8.09
C SER A 319 -1.93 28.87 -7.07
N LEU A 320 -1.78 27.61 -7.50
CA LEU A 320 -1.63 26.45 -6.61
C LEU A 320 -0.36 26.54 -5.75
N ALA A 321 0.75 27.03 -6.31
CA ALA A 321 1.98 27.24 -5.54
C ALA A 321 1.83 28.36 -4.49
N PHE A 322 1.12 29.44 -4.82
CA PHE A 322 0.83 30.55 -3.90
C PHE A 322 -0.09 30.10 -2.75
N GLU A 323 -1.18 29.39 -3.04
CA GLU A 323 -2.08 28.84 -2.03
C GLU A 323 -1.37 27.85 -1.09
N LYS A 324 -0.51 26.99 -1.65
CA LYS A 324 0.30 26.06 -0.86
C LYS A 324 1.30 26.78 0.05
N ALA A 325 1.88 27.89 -0.40
CA ALA A 325 2.77 28.71 0.42
C ALA A 325 2.02 29.42 1.54
N LYS A 326 0.83 29.97 1.26
CA LYS A 326 -0.07 30.59 2.23
C LYS A 326 -0.49 29.61 3.33
N LEU A 327 -0.95 28.41 2.94
CA LEU A 327 -1.34 27.36 3.88
C LEU A 327 -0.17 26.90 4.77
N LYS A 328 1.05 26.85 4.21
CA LYS A 328 2.26 26.49 4.97
C LYS A 328 2.60 27.56 6.02
N ARG A 329 2.43 28.84 5.70
CA ARG A 329 2.65 29.96 6.62
C ARG A 329 1.61 29.96 7.74
N GLU A 330 0.33 29.86 7.40
CA GLU A 330 -0.76 29.80 8.38
C GLU A 330 -0.61 28.62 9.35
N LYS A 331 -0.19 27.45 8.84
CA LYS A 331 0.09 26.29 9.68
C LYS A 331 1.30 26.50 10.62
N ALA A 332 2.31 27.25 10.21
CA ALA A 332 3.45 27.60 11.06
C ALA A 332 3.04 28.57 12.17
N ASP A 333 2.28 29.61 11.82
CA ASP A 333 1.78 30.62 12.76
C ASP A 333 0.84 29.98 13.81
N ALA A 334 -0.03 29.05 13.40
CA ALA A 334 -0.89 28.30 14.32
C ALA A 334 -0.10 27.39 15.28
N LEU A 335 1.04 26.86 14.84
CA LEU A 335 1.92 26.02 15.67
C LEU A 335 2.68 26.87 16.69
N GLU A 336 3.11 28.06 16.29
CA GLU A 336 3.76 29.02 17.18
C GLU A 336 2.80 29.57 18.23
N ALA A 337 1.57 29.92 17.85
CA ALA A 337 0.53 30.35 18.78
C ALA A 337 0.23 29.27 19.84
N LYS A 338 0.09 28.00 19.42
CA LYS A 338 -0.08 26.88 20.36
C LYS A 338 1.11 26.66 21.28
N LYS A 339 2.33 27.01 20.86
CA LYS A 339 3.52 26.92 21.71
C LYS A 339 3.52 28.03 22.77
N LYS A 340 3.19 29.27 22.38
CA LYS A 340 3.07 30.42 23.28
C LYS A 340 1.96 30.21 24.32
N GLU A 341 0.80 29.72 23.91
CA GLU A 341 -0.31 29.42 24.83
C GLU A 341 0.06 28.37 25.89
N LYS A 342 0.81 27.33 25.51
CA LYS A 342 1.31 26.33 26.45
C LYS A 342 2.30 26.91 27.46
N GLU A 343 3.21 27.76 26.99
CA GLU A 343 4.20 28.42 27.84
C GLU A 343 3.53 29.37 28.84
N ASP A 344 2.54 30.15 28.41
CA ASP A 344 1.78 31.04 29.30
C ASP A 344 0.96 30.26 30.33
N LYS A 345 0.39 29.12 29.93
CA LYS A 345 -0.33 28.23 30.85
C LYS A 345 0.61 27.61 31.90
N GLU A 346 1.84 27.28 31.51
CA GLU A 346 2.86 26.76 32.41
C GLU A 346 3.34 27.83 33.39
N LYS A 347 3.62 29.05 32.92
CA LYS A 347 3.98 30.20 33.78
C LYS A 347 2.90 30.50 34.82
N LYS A 348 1.63 30.56 34.41
CA LYS A 348 0.50 30.74 35.34
C LYS A 348 0.43 29.63 36.37
N ARG A 349 0.69 28.38 35.99
CA ARG A 349 0.70 27.24 36.93
C ARG A 349 1.84 27.34 37.94
N GLU A 350 3.02 27.80 37.54
CA GLU A 350 4.14 28.02 38.46
C GLU A 350 3.88 29.17 39.43
N GLU A 351 3.28 30.26 38.94
CA GLU A 351 2.91 31.41 39.78
C GLU A 351 1.87 31.02 40.84
N LEU A 352 0.83 30.27 40.46
CA LEU A 352 -0.14 29.72 41.40
C LEU A 352 0.50 28.81 42.46
N LYS A 353 1.50 27.99 42.08
CA LYS A 353 2.23 27.15 43.04
C LYS A 353 3.01 27.99 44.06
N LYS A 354 3.68 29.06 43.62
CA LYS A 354 4.43 29.97 44.51
C LYS A 354 3.50 30.65 45.51
N ILE A 355 2.33 31.11 45.06
CA ILE A 355 1.33 31.74 45.95
C ILE A 355 0.84 30.75 47.01
N VAL A 356 0.53 29.51 46.62
CA VAL A 356 0.08 28.46 47.55
C VAL A 356 1.17 28.10 48.56
N GLU A 357 2.43 28.05 48.15
CA GLU A 357 3.56 27.77 49.04
C GLU A 357 3.81 28.92 50.03
N GLU A 358 3.72 30.17 49.57
CA GLU A 358 3.83 31.35 50.42
C GLU A 358 2.70 31.42 51.46
N GLU A 359 1.46 31.10 51.07
CA GLU A 359 0.32 31.03 51.98
C GLU A 359 0.50 29.91 53.03
N ARG A 360 1.06 28.76 52.63
CA ARG A 360 1.38 27.65 53.53
C ARG A 360 2.45 28.03 54.55
N LEU A 361 3.46 28.80 54.15
CA LEU A 361 4.49 29.34 55.05
C LEU A 361 3.93 30.40 56.01
N LYS A 362 3.04 31.28 55.54
CA LYS A 362 2.34 32.26 56.40
C LYS A 362 1.46 31.58 57.45
N LYS A 363 0.75 30.50 57.09
CA LYS A 363 -0.04 29.69 58.05
C LYS A 363 0.83 28.97 59.08
N LYS A 364 2.03 28.51 58.70
CA LYS A 364 2.99 27.92 59.65
C LYS A 364 3.63 28.92 60.62
N LYS A 365 3.78 30.20 60.22
CA LYS A 365 4.31 31.26 61.11
C LYS A 365 3.26 31.86 62.06
N LYS A 366 1.97 31.62 61.81
CA LYS A 366 0.84 32.07 62.66
C LYS A 366 0.35 31.02 63.66
N LYS A 367 0.95 29.83 63.65
CA LYS A 367 0.73 28.73 64.60
C LYS A 367 1.98 28.61 65.44
#